data_AF-A0A1B8Y2Z0-F1
#
_entry.id   AF-A0A1B8Y2Z0-F1
#
_cell.length_a   1.000
_cell.length_b   1.000
_cell.length_c   1.000
_cell.angle_alpha   90.00
_cell.angle_beta   90.00
_cell.angle_gamma   90.00
#
_symmetry.space_group_name_H-M   'P 1'
#
loop_
_entity.id
_entity.type
_entity.pdbx_description
1 polymer ?
#
loop_
_entity_poly.entity_id
_entity_poly.type
_entity_poly.pdbx_seq_one_letter_code
_entity_poly.pdbx_strand_id
1 'polypeptide(L)'
;MSAAHTFYLCMYVLRENILCMYVLRENILCMYVLPGNILCMYVLPGNILCMYVLPGNILCMYVLPGNILCMYVLPGNILCMYVLPGNILCMYVLPGNILCMYVLPGNILFMYVLRGNILLMYVLPGNILCMYVLPGNILCMYALPGKILCMYVLPGNILCIYVLPGNILCIYVLPGNILCIYVLPGNILCM
;
A
#
# COMPACT_ATOMS: atom_id res chain seq x y z
N MET A 1 31.35 7.64 20.54
CA MET A 1 31.41 6.80 19.33
C MET A 1 30.22 7.18 18.47
N SER A 2 30.42 8.08 17.50
CA SER A 2 29.37 8.54 16.60
C SER A 2 29.12 7.47 15.54
N ALA A 3 27.93 6.86 15.55
CA ALA A 3 27.48 6.04 14.43
C ALA A 3 27.35 6.95 13.20
N ALA A 4 28.11 6.64 12.14
CA ALA A 4 27.95 7.30 10.87
C ALA A 4 26.63 6.80 10.25
N HIS A 5 25.56 7.58 10.36
CA HIS A 5 24.33 7.32 9.63
C HIS A 5 24.55 7.68 8.16
N THR A 6 24.71 6.67 7.31
CA THR A 6 24.89 6.85 5.88
C THR A 6 23.52 7.00 5.22
N PHE A 7 23.14 8.22 4.85
CA PHE A 7 21.94 8.49 4.08
C PHE A 7 22.25 8.42 2.59
N TYR A 8 21.48 7.63 1.84
CA TYR A 8 21.60 7.55 0.38
C TYR A 8 20.48 8.36 -0.28
N LEU A 9 20.87 9.39 -1.03
CA LEU A 9 19.97 10.22 -1.83
C LEU A 9 20.13 9.85 -3.30
N CYS A 10 19.04 9.45 -3.95
CA CYS A 10 19.02 9.17 -5.38
C CYS A 10 17.91 9.94 -6.09
N MET A 11 18.28 10.71 -7.11
CA MET A 11 17.38 11.50 -7.96
C MET A 11 17.58 11.06 -9.40
N TYR A 12 16.52 10.55 -10.04
CA TYR A 12 16.59 10.11 -11.43
C TYR A 12 15.56 10.84 -12.30
N VAL A 13 16.05 11.42 -13.39
CA VAL A 13 15.25 11.97 -14.48
C VAL A 13 15.73 11.34 -15.78
N LEU A 14 14.97 10.38 -16.29
CA LEU A 14 15.30 9.60 -17.49
C LEU A 14 14.10 9.50 -18.42
N ARG A 15 14.30 8.96 -19.63
CA ARG A 15 13.25 8.80 -20.65
C ARG A 15 12.79 7.34 -20.84
N GLU A 16 13.44 6.41 -20.14
CA GLU A 16 13.43 4.96 -20.37
C GLU A 16 13.22 4.20 -19.04
N ASN A 17 13.18 2.87 -19.11
CA ASN A 17 13.01 2.00 -17.94
C ASN A 17 14.16 2.12 -16.93
N ILE A 18 13.84 1.91 -15.64
CA ILE A 18 14.81 1.89 -14.55
C ILE A 18 14.78 0.55 -13.82
N LEU A 19 15.97 0.00 -13.57
CA LEU A 19 16.23 -1.16 -12.72
C LEU A 19 17.08 -0.73 -11.53
N CYS A 20 16.56 -0.88 -10.31
CA CYS A 20 17.26 -0.52 -9.09
C CYS A 20 17.26 -1.67 -8.07
N MET A 21 18.44 -1.95 -7.53
CA MET A 21 18.64 -2.93 -6.45
C MET A 21 19.45 -2.25 -5.34
N TYR A 22 18.86 -2.13 -4.15
CA TYR A 22 19.52 -1.53 -2.99
C TYR A 22 19.61 -2.51 -1.84
N VAL A 23 20.84 -2.74 -1.37
CA VAL A 23 21.13 -3.49 -0.15
C VAL A 23 21.97 -2.60 0.75
N LEU A 24 21.33 -2.03 1.77
CA LEU A 24 21.91 -1.01 2.64
C LEU A 24 21.62 -1.31 4.11
N ARG A 25 22.19 -0.53 5.02
CA ARG A 25 22.06 -0.72 6.48
C ARG A 25 21.29 0.40 7.18
N GLU A 26 20.93 1.45 6.44
CA GLU A 26 20.44 2.72 6.94
C GLU A 26 19.35 3.27 5.99
N ASN A 27 18.98 4.54 6.17
CA ASN A 27 17.84 5.15 5.49
C ASN A 27 18.12 5.43 3.99
N ILE A 28 17.05 5.31 3.19
CA ILE A 28 17.05 5.64 1.76
C ILE A 28 16.02 6.72 1.44
N LEU A 29 16.42 7.67 0.60
CA LEU A 29 15.55 8.68 0.02
C LEU A 29 15.66 8.65 -1.51
N CYS A 30 14.57 8.31 -2.19
CA CYS A 30 14.53 8.24 -3.66
C CYS A 30 13.40 9.08 -4.26
N MET A 31 13.72 9.81 -5.33
CA MET A 31 12.71 10.36 -6.24
C MET A 31 12.98 9.98 -7.69
N TYR A 32 11.92 9.53 -8.36
CA TYR A 32 11.94 9.14 -9.76
C TYR A 32 10.90 9.91 -10.56
N VAL A 33 11.35 10.57 -11.64
CA VAL A 33 10.49 11.33 -12.57
C VAL A 33 10.85 10.96 -14.01
N LEU A 34 10.02 10.14 -14.66
CA LEU A 34 10.28 9.64 -16.03
C LEU A 34 9.03 9.10 -16.70
N PRO A 35 8.98 8.96 -18.03
CA PRO A 35 8.05 8.07 -18.71
C PRO A 35 8.63 6.64 -18.77
N GLY A 36 7.82 5.61 -18.47
CA GLY A 36 8.24 4.20 -18.60
C GLY A 36 8.04 3.36 -17.34
N ASN A 37 8.66 2.18 -17.31
CA ASN A 37 8.49 1.23 -16.21
C ASN A 37 9.62 1.32 -15.19
N ILE A 38 9.29 1.13 -13.91
CA ILE A 38 10.27 1.04 -12.83
C ILE A 38 10.17 -0.33 -12.16
N LEU A 39 11.34 -0.95 -11.96
CA LEU A 39 11.49 -2.14 -11.15
C LEU A 39 12.52 -1.89 -10.05
N CYS A 40 12.05 -1.93 -8.80
CA CYS A 40 12.87 -1.68 -7.61
C CYS A 40 12.79 -2.82 -6.60
N MET A 41 13.95 -3.22 -6.07
CA MET A 41 14.01 -4.06 -4.87
C MET A 41 14.87 -3.41 -3.79
N TYR A 42 14.34 -3.38 -2.57
CA TYR A 42 14.99 -2.82 -1.40
C TYR A 42 15.06 -3.85 -0.28
N VAL A 43 16.28 -4.11 0.21
CA VAL A 43 16.55 -5.00 1.35
C VAL A 43 17.48 -4.28 2.33
N LEU A 44 16.93 -3.78 3.43
CA LEU A 44 17.68 -3.05 4.46
C LEU A 44 16.95 -3.02 5.80
N PRO A 45 17.67 -2.93 6.92
CA PRO A 45 17.14 -2.38 8.17
C PRO A 45 17.07 -0.85 8.09
N GLY A 46 15.95 -0.25 8.52
CA GLY A 46 15.77 1.21 8.56
C GLY A 46 14.56 1.72 7.80
N ASN A 47 14.51 3.04 7.58
CA ASN A 47 13.35 3.71 6.99
C ASN A 47 13.55 3.96 5.48
N ILE A 48 12.46 3.85 4.72
CA ILE A 48 12.44 4.18 3.30
C ILE A 48 11.43 5.28 3.01
N LEU A 49 11.89 6.31 2.29
CA LEU A 49 11.05 7.33 1.69
C LEU A 49 11.17 7.26 0.16
N CYS A 50 10.07 6.99 -0.53
CA CYS A 50 10.02 6.98 -1.99
C CYS A 50 8.92 7.89 -2.54
N MET A 51 9.27 8.66 -3.57
CA MET A 51 8.34 9.48 -4.36
C MET A 51 8.47 9.08 -5.83
N TYR A 52 7.36 8.67 -6.44
CA TYR A 52 7.29 8.31 -7.86
C TYR A 52 6.25 9.15 -8.59
N VAL A 53 6.68 9.84 -9.65
CA VAL A 53 5.81 10.66 -10.51
C VAL A 53 6.09 10.30 -11.97
N LEU A 54 5.28 9.44 -12.56
CA LEU A 54 5.54 8.87 -13.89
C LEU A 54 4.29 8.26 -14.55
N PRO A 55 4.14 8.36 -15.88
CA PRO A 55 3.26 7.49 -16.65
C PRO A 55 3.93 6.13 -16.91
N GLY A 56 3.31 5.03 -16.48
CA GLY A 56 3.83 3.67 -16.68
C GLY A 56 3.58 2.71 -15.52
N ASN A 57 4.19 1.53 -15.58
CA ASN A 57 4.00 0.50 -14.55
C ASN A 57 5.10 0.54 -13.50
N ILE A 58 4.73 0.31 -12.25
CA ILE A 58 5.68 0.18 -11.14
C ILE A 58 5.60 -1.22 -10.55
N LEU A 59 6.76 -1.85 -10.42
CA LEU A 59 6.93 -3.07 -9.64
C LEU A 59 7.93 -2.83 -8.50
N CYS A 60 7.47 -2.97 -7.27
CA CYS A 60 8.32 -2.78 -6.10
C CYS A 60 8.25 -3.94 -5.12
N MET A 61 9.42 -4.34 -4.63
CA MET A 61 9.59 -5.36 -3.60
C MET A 61 10.37 -4.76 -2.43
N TYR A 62 9.77 -4.80 -1.24
CA TYR A 62 10.38 -4.26 -0.02
C TYR A 62 10.45 -5.34 1.06
N VAL A 63 11.67 -5.61 1.57
CA VAL A 63 11.93 -6.56 2.66
C VAL A 63 12.80 -5.89 3.73
N LEU A 64 12.19 -5.40 4.81
CA LEU A 64 12.82 -4.47 5.75
C LEU A 64 12.25 -4.65 7.17
N PRO A 65 13.04 -4.57 8.24
CA PRO A 65 12.57 -4.12 9.54
C PRO A 65 12.64 -2.59 9.62
N GLY A 66 11.49 -1.91 9.65
CA GLY A 66 11.42 -0.44 9.70
C GLY A 66 10.16 0.17 9.08
N ASN A 67 10.11 1.50 9.02
CA ASN A 67 8.95 2.22 8.49
C ASN A 67 9.10 2.50 7.00
N ILE A 68 7.99 2.41 6.26
CA ILE A 68 7.93 2.82 4.86
C ILE A 68 6.96 3.97 4.70
N LEU A 69 7.41 5.00 3.97
CA LEU A 69 6.54 6.02 3.42
C LEU A 69 6.69 6.11 1.91
N CYS A 70 5.59 5.84 1.20
CA CYS A 70 5.56 5.89 -0.26
C CYS A 70 4.47 6.82 -0.79
N MET A 71 4.82 7.57 -1.81
CA MET A 71 3.95 8.49 -2.53
C MET A 71 4.00 8.17 -4.03
N TYR A 72 2.86 7.85 -4.60
CA TYR A 72 2.74 7.50 -6.02
C TYR A 72 1.69 8.37 -6.72
N VAL A 73 2.11 9.07 -7.78
CA VAL A 73 1.24 9.92 -8.63
C VAL A 73 1.44 9.55 -10.10
N LEU A 74 0.58 8.71 -10.66
CA LEU A 74 0.83 7.97 -11.91
C LEU A 74 -0.48 7.61 -12.64
N PRO A 75 -0.54 7.69 -13.98
CA PRO A 75 -1.40 6.84 -14.79
C PRO A 75 -0.69 5.50 -15.10
N GLY A 76 -1.22 4.37 -14.62
CA GLY A 76 -0.63 3.05 -14.86
C GLY A 76 -0.92 2.00 -13.79
N ASN A 77 -0.35 0.80 -13.94
CA ASN A 77 -0.54 -0.29 -12.99
C ASN A 77 0.56 -0.30 -11.93
N ILE A 78 0.17 -0.58 -10.69
CA ILE A 78 1.10 -0.75 -9.58
C ILE A 78 1.02 -2.17 -9.06
N LEU A 79 2.18 -2.80 -8.93
CA LEU A 79 2.34 -4.04 -8.19
C LEU A 79 3.37 -3.84 -7.06
N CYS A 80 2.92 -4.04 -5.83
CA CYS A 80 3.80 -3.93 -4.66
C CYS A 80 3.69 -5.13 -3.74
N MET A 81 4.85 -5.62 -3.29
CA MET A 81 4.96 -6.63 -2.25
C MET A 81 5.76 -6.06 -1.08
N TYR A 82 5.20 -6.15 0.11
CA TYR A 82 5.82 -5.69 1.34
C TYR A 82 5.88 -6.83 2.37
N VAL A 83 7.08 -7.14 2.85
CA VAL A 83 7.34 -8.16 3.88
C VAL A 83 8.17 -7.54 5.01
N LEU A 84 7.53 -6.97 6.03
CA LEU A 84 8.20 -6.10 7.02
C LEU A 84 7.59 -6.24 8.43
N PRO A 85 8.33 -5.99 9.51
CA PRO A 85 7.77 -5.47 10.76
C PRO A 85 7.93 -3.95 10.82
N GLY A 86 6.82 -3.21 11.01
CA GLY A 86 6.85 -1.74 11.11
C GLY A 86 5.57 -1.03 10.65
N ASN A 87 5.58 0.30 10.69
CA ASN A 87 4.47 1.10 10.19
C ASN A 87 4.62 1.37 8.70
N ILE A 88 3.51 1.22 7.96
CA ILE A 88 3.45 1.59 6.54
C ILE A 88 2.48 2.76 6.38
N LEU A 89 2.94 3.78 5.66
CA LEU A 89 2.08 4.82 5.11
C LEU A 89 2.26 4.85 3.59
N CYS A 90 1.17 4.65 2.85
CA CYS A 90 1.20 4.84 1.40
C CYS A 90 0.05 5.73 0.94
N MET A 91 0.36 6.67 0.05
CA MET A 91 -0.65 7.44 -0.67
C MET A 91 -0.51 7.21 -2.17
N TYR A 92 -1.64 6.93 -2.80
CA TYR A 92 -1.75 6.63 -4.21
C TYR A 92 -2.80 7.53 -4.85
N VAL A 93 -2.40 8.25 -5.90
CA VAL A 93 -3.28 9.11 -6.71
C VAL A 93 -3.16 8.70 -8.18
N LEU A 94 -4.10 7.88 -8.67
CA LEU A 94 -3.93 7.15 -9.95
C LEU A 94 -5.23 6.84 -10.70
N PRO A 95 -5.26 6.97 -12.04
CA PRO A 95 -6.08 6.11 -12.90
C PRO A 95 -5.32 4.82 -13.25
N GLY A 96 -5.86 3.64 -12.90
CA GLY A 96 -5.22 2.35 -13.17
C GLY A 96 -5.59 1.24 -12.19
N ASN A 97 -4.96 0.07 -12.36
CA ASN A 97 -5.15 -1.07 -11.46
C ASN A 97 -4.03 -1.13 -10.41
N ILE A 98 -4.41 -1.45 -9.18
CA ILE A 98 -3.47 -1.66 -8.08
C ILE A 98 -3.57 -3.09 -7.60
N LEU A 99 -2.42 -3.75 -7.47
CA LEU A 99 -2.28 -4.99 -6.74
C LEU A 99 -1.23 -4.81 -5.65
N CYS A 100 -1.64 -4.98 -4.40
CA CYS A 100 -0.71 -4.95 -3.28
C CYS A 100 -0.89 -6.14 -2.35
N MET A 101 0.25 -6.69 -1.94
CA MET A 101 0.33 -7.78 -0.98
C MET A 101 1.16 -7.32 0.22
N TYR A 102 0.59 -7.47 1.40
CA TYR A 102 1.22 -7.06 2.65
C TYR A 102 1.26 -8.25 3.61
N VAL A 103 2.47 -8.60 4.05
CA VAL A 103 2.72 -9.63 5.08
C VAL A 103 3.54 -9.01 6.21
N LEU A 104 2.89 -8.59 7.31
CA LEU A 104 3.55 -7.82 8.38
C LEU A 104 2.90 -7.99 9.78
N PRO A 105 3.63 -7.73 10.86
CA PRO A 105 3.05 -7.17 12.10
C PRO A 105 3.22 -5.64 12.14
N GLY A 106 2.15 -4.88 12.41
CA GLY A 106 2.23 -3.41 12.52
C GLY A 106 0.93 -2.64 12.22
N ASN A 107 1.00 -1.31 12.33
CA ASN A 107 -0.09 -0.44 11.90
C ASN A 107 0.10 -0.05 10.44
N ILE A 108 -1.00 -0.06 9.68
CA ILE A 108 -0.96 0.38 8.29
C ILE A 108 -1.99 1.48 8.04
N LEU A 109 -1.55 2.52 7.33
CA LEU A 109 -2.40 3.57 6.82
C LEU A 109 -2.30 3.66 5.30
N PHE A 110 -3.45 3.56 4.64
CA PHE A 110 -3.58 3.77 3.21
C PHE A 110 -4.54 4.88 2.85
N MET A 111 -4.12 5.70 1.89
CA MET A 111 -4.95 6.69 1.23
C MET A 111 -4.93 6.40 -0.28
N TYR A 112 -6.09 6.03 -0.82
CA TYR A 112 -6.27 5.75 -2.24
C TYR A 112 -7.27 6.74 -2.83
N VAL A 113 -6.81 7.53 -3.80
CA VAL A 113 -7.66 8.40 -4.64
C VAL A 113 -7.52 7.91 -6.07
N LEU A 114 -8.48 7.13 -6.57
CA LEU A 114 -8.27 6.35 -7.78
C LEU A 114 -9.47 6.27 -8.72
N ARG A 115 -9.21 5.84 -9.96
CA ARG A 115 -10.22 5.37 -10.91
C ARG A 115 -9.73 4.06 -11.53
N GLY A 116 -10.35 2.94 -11.16
CA GLY A 116 -9.92 1.59 -11.59
C GLY A 116 -10.20 0.49 -10.56
N ASN A 117 -9.57 -0.67 -10.73
CA ASN A 117 -9.74 -1.81 -9.84
C ASN A 117 -8.60 -1.88 -8.82
N ILE A 118 -8.95 -2.18 -7.57
CA ILE A 118 -7.97 -2.41 -6.51
C ILE A 118 -8.10 -3.85 -6.02
N LEU A 119 -6.97 -4.56 -5.96
CA LEU A 119 -6.87 -5.84 -5.27
C LEU A 119 -5.84 -5.72 -4.15
N LEU A 120 -6.31 -5.92 -2.92
CA LEU A 120 -5.47 -5.84 -1.73
C LEU A 120 -5.55 -7.14 -0.95
N MET A 121 -4.39 -7.66 -0.58
CA MET A 121 -4.28 -8.80 0.32
C MET A 121 -3.43 -8.44 1.52
N TYR A 122 -4.00 -8.65 2.70
CA TYR A 122 -3.39 -8.37 3.98
C TYR A 122 -3.34 -9.66 4.81
N VAL A 123 -2.14 -10.07 5.20
CA VAL A 123 -1.90 -11.16 6.15
C VAL A 123 -1.08 -10.62 7.32
N LEU A 124 -1.73 -10.28 8.45
CA LEU A 124 -1.07 -9.54 9.53
C LEU A 124 -1.72 -9.72 10.93
N PRO A 125 -1.00 -9.54 12.04
CA PRO A 125 -1.57 -9.02 13.29
C PRO A 125 -1.35 -7.50 13.40
N GLY A 126 -2.42 -6.71 13.57
CA GLY A 126 -2.31 -5.24 13.66
C GLY A 126 -3.58 -4.45 13.35
N ASN A 127 -3.46 -3.12 13.36
CA ASN A 127 -4.55 -2.23 12.98
C ASN A 127 -4.38 -1.76 11.54
N ILE A 128 -5.46 -1.79 10.78
CA ILE A 128 -5.50 -1.28 9.41
C ILE A 128 -6.46 -0.10 9.37
N LEU A 129 -5.98 1.03 8.82
CA LEU A 129 -6.80 2.17 8.46
C LEU A 129 -6.70 2.39 6.96
N CYS A 130 -7.83 2.27 6.27
CA CYS A 130 -7.90 2.49 4.83
C CYS A 130 -8.94 3.55 4.49
N MET A 131 -8.52 4.48 3.63
CA MET A 131 -9.37 5.50 3.04
C MET A 131 -9.40 5.30 1.52
N TYR A 132 -10.59 5.08 0.98
CA TYR A 132 -10.81 4.92 -0.46
C TYR A 132 -11.76 5.98 -0.98
N VAL A 133 -11.29 6.78 -1.93
CA VAL A 133 -12.09 7.76 -2.69
C VAL A 133 -12.02 7.39 -4.17
N LEU A 134 -13.11 6.84 -4.73
CA LEU A 134 -13.02 6.15 -6.04
C LEU A 134 -14.35 6.09 -6.84
N PRO A 135 -14.27 6.04 -8.18
CA PRO A 135 -15.18 5.26 -9.03
C PRO A 135 -14.47 3.96 -9.45
N GLY A 136 -14.98 2.79 -9.04
CA GLY A 136 -14.35 1.51 -9.39
C GLY A 136 -14.75 0.31 -8.51
N ASN A 137 -14.10 -0.84 -8.75
CA ASN A 137 -14.29 -2.04 -7.94
C ASN A 137 -13.13 -2.24 -6.97
N ILE A 138 -13.46 -2.59 -5.73
CA ILE A 138 -12.47 -2.88 -4.69
C ILE A 138 -12.64 -4.33 -4.24
N LEU A 139 -11.57 -5.11 -4.34
CA LEU A 139 -11.45 -6.41 -3.71
C LEU A 139 -10.42 -6.33 -2.57
N CYS A 140 -10.85 -6.60 -1.35
CA CYS A 140 -9.94 -6.68 -0.22
C CYS A 140 -10.07 -8.04 0.47
N MET A 141 -8.93 -8.69 0.69
CA MET A 141 -8.83 -9.89 1.51
C MET A 141 -7.99 -9.60 2.75
N TYR A 142 -8.60 -9.80 3.91
CA TYR A 142 -8.02 -9.56 5.21
C TYR A 142 -7.95 -10.86 6.00
N ALA A 143 -6.74 -11.32 6.25
CA ALA A 143 -6.44 -12.38 7.19
C ALA A 143 -5.70 -11.80 8.43
N LEU A 144 -6.44 -11.32 9.46
CA LEU A 144 -5.82 -10.73 10.67
C LEU A 144 -6.55 -10.88 12.03
N PRO A 145 -5.87 -11.14 13.17
CA PRO A 145 -6.37 -10.70 14.46
C PRO A 145 -6.09 -9.19 14.63
N GLY A 146 -7.12 -8.35 14.80
CA GLY A 146 -6.92 -6.90 14.91
C GLY A 146 -8.17 -6.03 14.73
N LYS A 147 -7.96 -4.71 14.63
CA LYS A 147 -9.01 -3.74 14.28
C LYS A 147 -8.84 -3.28 12.84
N ILE A 148 -9.91 -3.28 12.08
CA ILE A 148 -9.94 -2.75 10.72
C ILE A 148 -10.91 -1.58 10.70
N LEU A 149 -10.41 -0.41 10.28
CA LEU A 149 -11.21 0.76 9.96
C LEU A 149 -11.10 1.04 8.46
N CYS A 150 -12.22 0.95 7.76
CA CYS A 150 -12.28 1.31 6.35
C CYS A 150 -13.33 2.40 6.14
N MET A 151 -12.95 3.47 5.44
CA MET A 151 -13.90 4.44 4.91
C MET A 151 -13.88 4.40 3.38
N TYR A 152 -15.08 4.30 2.82
CA TYR A 152 -15.31 4.20 1.39
C TYR A 152 -16.22 5.35 0.96
N VAL A 153 -15.73 6.18 0.05
CA VAL A 153 -16.50 7.26 -0.60
C VAL A 153 -16.51 7.00 -2.11
N LEU A 154 -17.60 6.43 -2.65
CA LEU A 154 -17.62 5.97 -4.06
C LEU A 154 -19.01 5.97 -4.72
N PRO A 155 -19.05 5.96 -6.07
CA PRO A 155 -19.94 5.10 -6.85
C PRO A 155 -19.19 3.84 -7.35
N GLY A 156 -19.55 2.63 -6.89
CA GLY A 156 -18.82 1.40 -7.25
C GLY A 156 -19.23 0.15 -6.48
N ASN A 157 -18.57 -0.99 -6.76
CA ASN A 157 -18.78 -2.24 -6.03
C ASN A 157 -17.61 -2.55 -5.10
N ILE A 158 -17.92 -3.05 -3.91
CA ILE A 158 -16.92 -3.43 -2.91
C ILE A 158 -17.15 -4.89 -2.53
N LEU A 159 -16.11 -5.71 -2.63
CA LEU A 159 -16.05 -7.06 -2.10
C LEU A 159 -14.95 -7.14 -1.03
N CYS A 160 -15.35 -7.39 0.21
CA CYS A 160 -14.42 -7.57 1.31
C CYS A 160 -14.56 -8.98 1.89
N ILE A 161 -13.43 -9.66 2.07
CA ILE A 161 -13.36 -10.99 2.68
C ILE A 161 -12.51 -10.88 3.94
N TYR A 162 -13.07 -11.26 5.08
CA TYR A 162 -12.44 -11.18 6.40
C TYR A 162 -12.38 -12.57 7.04
N VAL A 163 -11.20 -12.98 7.54
CA VAL A 163 -10.92 -14.37 7.95
C VAL A 163 -10.30 -14.54 9.36
N LEU A 164 -10.48 -13.67 10.36
CA LEU A 164 -9.99 -13.87 11.75
C LEU A 164 -10.82 -13.26 12.93
N PRO A 165 -10.52 -13.56 14.21
CA PRO A 165 -11.13 -12.89 15.36
C PRO A 165 -10.70 -11.41 15.48
N GLY A 166 -11.64 -10.47 15.40
CA GLY A 166 -11.33 -9.04 15.44
C GLY A 166 -12.55 -8.12 15.36
N ASN A 167 -12.31 -6.80 15.45
CA ASN A 167 -13.36 -5.79 15.28
C ASN A 167 -13.23 -5.10 13.93
N ILE A 168 -14.34 -4.96 13.22
CA ILE A 168 -14.38 -4.35 11.90
C ILE A 168 -15.36 -3.18 11.95
N LEU A 169 -14.89 -1.99 11.59
CA LEU A 169 -15.71 -0.81 11.37
C LEU A 169 -15.55 -0.38 9.91
N CYS A 170 -16.64 -0.46 9.16
CA CYS A 170 -16.70 0.05 7.79
C CYS A 170 -17.71 1.19 7.72
N ILE A 171 -17.30 2.30 7.09
CA ILE A 171 -18.16 3.45 6.80
C ILE A 171 -18.27 3.59 5.29
N TYR A 172 -19.49 3.56 4.78
CA TYR A 172 -19.81 3.62 3.36
C TYR A 172 -20.63 4.87 3.05
N VAL A 173 -20.12 5.69 2.13
CA VAL A 173 -20.84 6.85 1.59
C VAL A 173 -20.99 6.63 0.08
N LEU A 174 -22.08 5.98 -0.37
CA LEU A 174 -22.23 5.53 -1.76
C LEU A 174 -23.67 5.46 -2.33
N PRO A 175 -23.80 5.60 -3.66
CA PRO A 175 -24.66 4.78 -4.52
C PRO A 175 -23.85 3.60 -5.14
N GLY A 176 -23.97 2.38 -4.62
CA GLY A 176 -23.20 1.20 -5.08
C GLY A 176 -23.52 -0.08 -4.29
N ASN A 177 -22.98 -1.23 -4.72
CA ASN A 177 -23.20 -2.52 -4.05
C ASN A 177 -22.02 -2.90 -3.16
N ILE A 178 -22.32 -3.43 -1.98
CA ILE A 178 -21.31 -3.88 -1.01
C ILE A 178 -21.61 -5.34 -0.68
N LEU A 179 -20.59 -6.20 -0.83
CA LEU A 179 -20.63 -7.57 -0.33
C LEU A 179 -19.48 -7.77 0.65
N CYS A 180 -19.82 -8.15 1.87
CA CYS A 180 -18.85 -8.50 2.90
C CYS A 180 -19.03 -9.97 3.30
N ILE A 181 -17.95 -10.74 3.23
CA ILE A 181 -17.89 -12.14 3.65
C ILE A 181 -17.04 -12.21 4.91
N TYR A 182 -17.61 -12.73 6.00
CA TYR A 182 -16.96 -12.85 7.29
C TYR A 182 -16.87 -14.32 7.71
N VAL A 183 -15.69 -14.75 8.16
CA VAL A 183 -15.42 -16.12 8.63
C VAL A 183 -14.82 -16.07 10.05
N LEU A 184 -15.59 -15.66 11.07
CA LEU A 184 -15.05 -15.22 12.39
C LEU A 184 -15.95 -15.49 13.61
N PRO A 185 -15.36 -15.52 14.83
CA PRO A 185 -15.92 -14.94 16.05
C PRO A 185 -15.45 -13.48 16.26
N GLY A 186 -16.33 -12.48 16.25
CA GLY A 186 -15.97 -11.06 16.42
C GLY A 186 -17.14 -10.07 16.23
N ASN A 187 -16.92 -8.78 16.51
CA ASN A 187 -17.94 -7.73 16.36
C ASN A 187 -17.75 -6.96 15.04
N ILE A 188 -18.86 -6.79 14.31
CA ILE A 188 -18.89 -6.10 13.02
C ILE A 188 -19.85 -4.93 13.12
N LEU A 189 -19.39 -3.74 12.73
CA LEU A 189 -20.25 -2.58 12.55
C LEU A 189 -20.04 -2.02 11.13
N CYS A 190 -21.11 -1.97 10.36
CA CYS A 190 -21.12 -1.36 9.03
C CYS A 190 -22.13 -0.21 9.06
N MET A 191 -21.69 0.99 8.67
CA MET A 191 -22.49 2.21 8.59
C MET A 191 -22.51 2.76 7.18
#